data_AF-A0A354EN62-F1
#
_entry.id   AF-A0A354EN62-F1
#
_cell.length_a   1.000
_cell.length_b   1.000
_cell.length_c   1.000
_cell.angle_alpha   90.00
_cell.angle_beta   90.00
_cell.angle_gamma   90.00
#
_symmetry.space_group_name_H-M   'P 1'
#
loop_
_entity.id
_entity.type
_entity.pdbx_description
1 polymer ?
#
loop_
_entity_poly.entity_id
_entity_poly.type
_entity_poly.pdbx_seq_one_letter_code
_entity_poly.pdbx_strand_id
1 'polypeptide(L)'
;FTLTAVCTGLSFRGYERAGDVLATIQGVSARPDVDKTQLVLGGWSHGGWSIMEMMSADRTPNTLGVSNPGDVDLSGVKAVWLMYPYIGPFAFNRMKPWRHCPKVLAVTCKSDHLTTVRNADRVNAMIRNCGSEVESWVAVGTHAFDEPTNNGPMRHDPQLTLEALRRFGAFLKDVAPHN
;
A
#
# COMPACT_ATOMS: atom_id res chain seq x y z
N PHE A 1 24.15 -0.16 2.68
CA PHE A 1 22.93 0.47 2.12
C PHE A 1 22.46 1.54 3.09
N THR A 2 22.33 2.81 2.66
CA THR A 2 21.80 3.86 3.54
C THR A 2 20.28 3.90 3.42
N LEU A 3 19.58 4.00 4.55
CA LEU A 3 18.12 4.08 4.60
C LEU A 3 17.59 5.19 3.68
N THR A 4 18.31 6.31 3.58
CA THR A 4 17.99 7.44 2.71
C THR A 4 17.87 7.08 1.22
N ALA A 5 18.73 6.20 0.69
CA ALA A 5 18.69 5.82 -0.73
C ALA A 5 17.50 4.90 -1.06
N VAL A 6 17.07 4.09 -0.09
CA VAL A 6 15.86 3.27 -0.19
C VAL A 6 14.61 4.14 -0.04
N CYS A 7 14.62 5.06 0.93
CA CYS A 7 13.50 5.95 1.22
C CYS A 7 13.22 6.96 0.11
N THR A 8 14.25 7.41 -0.60
CA THR A 8 14.11 8.32 -1.76
C THR A 8 13.79 7.59 -3.06
N GLY A 9 13.75 6.25 -3.08
CA GLY A 9 13.52 5.47 -4.30
C GLY A 9 14.70 5.45 -5.27
N LEU A 10 15.89 5.89 -4.85
CA LEU A 10 17.11 5.88 -5.67
C LEU A 10 17.67 4.47 -5.91
N SER A 11 17.50 3.55 -4.93
CA SER A 11 17.99 2.16 -5.05
C SER A 11 16.95 1.15 -5.56
N PHE A 12 15.65 1.45 -5.40
CA PHE A 12 14.56 0.59 -5.88
C PHE A 12 13.46 1.48 -6.44
N ARG A 13 13.32 1.48 -7.77
CA ARG A 13 12.37 2.35 -8.47
C ARG A 13 10.95 1.78 -8.35
N GLY A 14 9.95 2.66 -8.28
CA GLY A 14 8.55 2.26 -8.03
C GLY A 14 7.98 1.23 -9.03
N TYR A 15 8.45 1.24 -10.29
CA TYR A 15 7.97 0.30 -11.31
C TYR A 15 8.48 -1.14 -11.11
N GLU A 16 9.72 -1.34 -10.64
CA GLU A 16 10.24 -2.68 -10.31
C GLU A 16 9.47 -3.26 -9.13
N ARG A 17 9.16 -2.42 -8.14
CA ARG A 17 8.40 -2.84 -6.95
C ARG A 17 6.95 -3.21 -7.26
N ALA A 18 6.34 -2.61 -8.29
CA ALA A 18 4.99 -2.98 -8.74
C ALA A 18 4.96 -4.40 -9.33
N GLY A 19 6.01 -4.80 -10.06
CA GLY A 19 6.18 -6.16 -10.57
C GLY A 19 6.27 -7.20 -9.46
N ASP A 20 7.00 -6.90 -8.39
CA ASP A 20 7.12 -7.79 -7.23
C ASP A 20 5.75 -8.07 -6.57
N VAL A 21 4.87 -7.07 -6.51
CA VAL A 21 3.50 -7.25 -6.01
C VAL A 21 2.70 -8.17 -6.94
N LEU A 22 2.80 -7.98 -8.27
CA LEU A 22 2.14 -8.85 -9.25
C LEU A 22 2.65 -10.29 -9.17
N ALA A 23 3.96 -10.48 -9.10
CA ALA A 23 4.60 -11.80 -8.95
C ALA A 23 4.17 -12.48 -7.64
N THR A 24 4.06 -11.70 -6.55
CA THR A 24 3.56 -12.20 -5.27
C THR A 24 2.11 -12.69 -5.40
N ILE A 25 1.22 -11.90 -5.99
CA ILE A 25 -0.19 -12.28 -6.21
C ILE A 25 -0.27 -13.57 -7.03
N GLN A 26 0.48 -13.66 -8.14
CA GLN A 26 0.54 -14.87 -8.96
C GLN A 26 1.02 -16.08 -8.15
N GLY A 27 2.12 -15.93 -7.41
CA GLY A 27 2.72 -17.01 -6.64
C GLY A 27 1.83 -17.52 -5.51
N VAL A 28 1.22 -16.61 -4.72
CA VAL A 28 0.33 -17.02 -3.63
C VAL A 28 -0.97 -17.61 -4.16
N SER A 29 -1.50 -17.11 -5.28
CA SER A 29 -2.73 -17.62 -5.91
C SER A 29 -2.59 -19.03 -6.47
N ALA A 30 -1.34 -19.49 -6.69
CA ALA A 30 -1.06 -20.85 -7.15
C ALA A 30 -0.96 -21.87 -6.00
N ARG A 31 -0.94 -21.41 -4.75
CA ARG A 31 -0.85 -22.30 -3.60
C ARG A 31 -2.20 -22.96 -3.30
N PRO A 32 -2.24 -24.27 -3.00
CA PRO A 32 -3.50 -24.98 -2.73
C PRO A 32 -4.16 -24.59 -1.41
N ASP A 33 -3.40 -23.99 -0.48
CA ASP A 33 -3.89 -23.53 0.84
C ASP A 33 -4.38 -22.07 0.84
N VAL A 34 -4.41 -21.40 -0.32
CA VAL A 34 -4.81 -20.01 -0.45
C VAL A 34 -6.11 -19.90 -1.25
N ASP A 35 -7.11 -19.22 -0.68
CA ASP A 35 -8.26 -18.76 -1.47
C ASP A 35 -7.86 -17.53 -2.28
N LYS A 36 -7.49 -17.77 -3.54
CA LYS A 36 -7.11 -16.70 -4.48
C LYS A 36 -8.22 -15.69 -4.75
N THR A 37 -9.47 -15.98 -4.38
CA THR A 37 -10.60 -15.07 -4.57
C THR A 37 -10.78 -14.08 -3.41
N GLN A 38 -10.00 -14.22 -2.32
CA GLN A 38 -10.11 -13.45 -1.09
C GLN A 38 -8.74 -12.92 -0.63
N LEU A 39 -8.06 -12.17 -1.49
CA LEU A 39 -6.75 -11.58 -1.20
C LEU A 39 -6.89 -10.18 -0.60
N VAL A 40 -6.05 -9.89 0.40
CA VAL A 40 -5.86 -8.55 0.96
C VAL A 40 -4.39 -8.16 0.85
N LEU A 41 -4.11 -6.95 0.36
CA LEU A 41 -2.76 -6.41 0.27
C LEU A 41 -2.53 -5.41 1.41
N GLY A 42 -1.48 -5.62 2.22
CA GLY A 42 -1.05 -4.68 3.25
C GLY A 42 0.30 -4.07 2.90
N GLY A 43 0.40 -2.75 2.92
CA GLY A 43 1.64 -2.05 2.59
C GLY A 43 1.95 -0.92 3.56
N TRP A 44 3.20 -0.87 4.02
CA TRP A 44 3.75 0.16 4.90
C TRP A 44 4.73 1.03 4.13
N SER A 45 4.61 2.35 4.22
CA SER A 45 5.54 3.29 3.57
C SER A 45 5.78 2.94 2.08
N HIS A 46 6.98 2.52 1.69
CA HIS A 46 7.29 2.07 0.33
C HIS A 46 6.53 0.81 -0.12
N GLY A 47 6.13 -0.07 0.80
CA GLY A 47 5.23 -1.18 0.48
C GLY A 47 3.87 -0.67 0.02
N GLY A 48 3.33 0.36 0.69
CA GLY A 48 2.11 1.05 0.26
C GLY A 48 2.29 1.72 -1.11
N TRP A 49 3.43 2.37 -1.34
CA TRP A 49 3.76 2.93 -2.67
C TRP A 49 3.77 1.85 -3.76
N SER A 50 4.36 0.70 -3.48
CA SER A 50 4.47 -0.42 -4.44
C SER A 50 3.09 -0.93 -4.87
N ILE A 51 2.15 -1.05 -3.91
CA ILE A 51 0.76 -1.40 -4.20
C ILE A 51 0.09 -0.31 -5.03
N MET A 52 0.27 0.96 -4.68
CA MET A 52 -0.30 2.08 -5.43
C MET A 52 0.21 2.16 -6.88
N GLU A 53 1.49 1.90 -7.10
CA GLU A 53 2.09 1.80 -8.43
C GLU A 53 1.47 0.63 -9.22
N MET A 54 1.36 -0.54 -8.61
CA MET A 54 0.72 -1.71 -9.23
C MET A 54 -0.75 -1.45 -9.60
N MET A 55 -1.50 -0.73 -8.76
CA MET A 55 -2.91 -0.43 -9.01
C MET A 55 -3.12 0.55 -10.16
N SER A 56 -2.15 1.41 -10.47
CA SER A 56 -2.30 2.52 -11.42
C SER A 56 -1.49 2.34 -12.71
N ALA A 57 -0.47 1.49 -12.70
CA ALA A 57 0.39 1.27 -13.85
C ALA A 57 -0.34 0.62 -15.04
N ASP A 58 0.17 0.91 -16.23
CA ASP A 58 -0.17 0.11 -17.41
C ASP A 58 0.48 -1.26 -17.33
N ARG A 59 -0.26 -2.31 -17.70
CA ARG A 59 0.14 -3.73 -17.52
C ARG A 59 0.38 -4.41 -18.87
N THR A 60 1.07 -3.70 -19.77
CA THR A 60 1.46 -4.21 -21.09
C THR A 60 2.69 -5.13 -21.00
N PRO A 61 2.92 -6.04 -21.97
CA PRO A 61 4.06 -6.96 -21.93
C PRO A 61 5.42 -6.24 -21.74
N ASN A 62 6.33 -6.87 -20.98
CA ASN A 62 7.67 -6.38 -20.63
C ASN A 62 7.71 -5.03 -19.90
N THR A 63 6.67 -4.72 -19.12
CA THR A 63 6.63 -3.57 -18.21
C THR A 63 6.69 -4.02 -16.76
N LEU A 64 6.95 -3.07 -15.84
CA LEU A 64 6.97 -3.32 -14.39
C LEU A 64 8.00 -4.38 -13.93
N GLY A 65 9.01 -4.68 -14.76
CA GLY A 65 10.04 -5.66 -14.42
C GLY A 65 9.59 -7.13 -14.54
N VAL A 66 8.43 -7.41 -15.14
CA VAL A 66 7.90 -8.77 -15.38
C VAL A 66 7.51 -8.96 -16.85
N SER A 67 7.47 -10.22 -17.31
CA SER A 67 7.23 -10.53 -18.74
C SER A 67 5.81 -10.19 -19.18
N ASN A 68 4.80 -10.69 -18.47
CA ASN A 68 3.38 -10.49 -18.81
C ASN A 68 2.61 -9.98 -17.58
N PRO A 69 2.79 -8.70 -17.19
CA PRO A 69 2.12 -8.16 -16.02
C PRO A 69 0.60 -8.23 -16.14
N GLY A 70 0.04 -8.22 -17.35
CA GLY A 70 -1.41 -8.32 -17.63
C GLY A 70 -2.05 -9.67 -17.27
N ASP A 71 -1.28 -10.74 -17.15
CA ASP A 71 -1.80 -12.10 -16.91
C ASP A 71 -2.26 -12.32 -15.45
N VAL A 72 -1.83 -11.45 -14.53
CA VAL A 72 -2.17 -11.56 -13.10
C VAL A 72 -3.61 -11.12 -12.85
N ASP A 73 -4.50 -12.03 -12.43
CA ASP A 73 -5.85 -11.63 -12.06
C ASP A 73 -5.86 -10.84 -10.74
N LEU A 74 -6.38 -9.60 -10.77
CA LEU A 74 -6.55 -8.76 -9.59
C LEU A 74 -7.96 -8.86 -9.00
N SER A 75 -8.91 -9.56 -9.64
CA SER A 75 -10.29 -9.67 -9.20
C SER A 75 -10.43 -10.28 -7.80
N GLY A 76 -9.45 -11.12 -7.41
CA GLY A 76 -9.31 -11.71 -6.09
C GLY A 76 -8.82 -10.75 -5.01
N VAL A 77 -8.21 -9.61 -5.37
CA VAL A 77 -7.80 -8.57 -4.41
C VAL A 77 -9.04 -7.79 -3.97
N LYS A 78 -9.55 -8.08 -2.77
CA LYS A 78 -10.78 -7.47 -2.23
C LYS A 78 -10.51 -6.21 -1.43
N ALA A 79 -9.34 -6.13 -0.82
CA ALA A 79 -9.02 -5.01 0.04
C ALA A 79 -7.54 -4.63 0.03
N VAL A 80 -7.28 -3.36 0.37
CA VAL A 80 -5.92 -2.81 0.53
C VAL A 80 -5.82 -2.04 1.84
N TRP A 81 -4.81 -2.37 2.63
CA TRP A 81 -4.38 -1.61 3.80
C TRP A 81 -3.16 -0.77 3.44
N LEU A 82 -3.34 0.55 3.38
CA LEU A 82 -2.27 1.52 3.10
C LEU A 82 -1.83 2.17 4.42
N MET A 83 -0.78 1.65 5.03
CA MET A 83 -0.19 2.21 6.23
C MET A 83 0.84 3.29 5.86
N TYR A 84 0.46 4.56 6.05
CA TYR A 84 1.28 5.76 5.78
C TYR A 84 2.06 5.67 4.45
N PRO A 85 1.40 5.37 3.32
CA PRO A 85 2.10 5.04 2.08
C PRO A 85 3.06 6.15 1.66
N TYR A 86 4.22 5.78 1.14
CA TYR A 86 5.17 6.75 0.60
C TYR A 86 4.57 7.41 -0.65
N ILE A 87 4.27 8.71 -0.54
CA ILE A 87 3.68 9.53 -1.60
C ILE A 87 4.55 10.76 -1.92
N GLY A 88 5.84 10.67 -1.60
CA GLY A 88 6.84 11.72 -1.78
C GLY A 88 7.42 11.79 -3.20
N PRO A 89 8.57 12.45 -3.38
CA PRO A 89 9.27 12.51 -4.67
C PRO A 89 9.40 11.14 -5.35
N PHE A 90 9.32 11.11 -6.68
CA PHE A 90 9.35 9.91 -7.53
C PHE A 90 8.16 8.94 -7.45
N ALA A 91 7.20 9.15 -6.54
CA ALA A 91 5.91 8.45 -6.58
C ALA A 91 5.00 9.05 -7.67
N PHE A 92 5.41 8.94 -8.93
CA PHE A 92 4.80 9.62 -10.07
C PHE A 92 3.38 9.13 -10.36
N ASN A 93 3.05 7.88 -10.05
CA ASN A 93 1.73 7.33 -10.32
C ASN A 93 0.74 7.52 -9.17
N ARG A 94 1.14 8.16 -8.05
CA ARG A 94 0.26 8.38 -6.88
C ARG A 94 -1.02 9.17 -7.18
N MET A 95 -1.06 9.91 -8.28
CA MET A 95 -2.23 10.68 -8.74
C MET A 95 -2.85 10.11 -10.03
N LYS A 96 -2.43 8.95 -10.50
CA LYS A 96 -3.03 8.29 -11.66
C LYS A 96 -4.21 7.42 -11.23
N PRO A 97 -5.31 7.38 -12.02
CA PRO A 97 -6.44 6.52 -11.74
C PRO A 97 -6.00 5.07 -11.52
N TRP A 98 -6.57 4.46 -10.49
CA TRP A 98 -6.43 3.02 -10.30
C TRP A 98 -7.24 2.27 -11.37
N ARG A 99 -6.69 1.16 -11.84
CA ARG A 99 -7.29 0.26 -12.82
C ARG A 99 -8.04 -0.92 -12.16
N HIS A 100 -7.78 -1.16 -10.88
CA HIS A 100 -8.52 -2.08 -10.01
C HIS A 100 -8.89 -1.35 -8.73
N CYS A 101 -10.14 -1.49 -8.26
CA CYS A 101 -10.73 -0.61 -7.24
C CYS A 101 -11.27 -1.39 -6.03
N PRO A 102 -10.39 -2.03 -5.24
CA PRO A 102 -10.78 -2.74 -4.03
C PRO A 102 -11.16 -1.77 -2.90
N LYS A 103 -11.76 -2.28 -1.82
CA LYS A 103 -11.96 -1.50 -0.60
C LYS A 103 -10.60 -1.09 -0.02
N VAL A 104 -10.47 0.13 0.48
CA VAL A 104 -9.20 0.64 1.01
C VAL A 104 -9.39 1.18 2.41
N LEU A 105 -8.46 0.86 3.31
CA LEU A 105 -8.25 1.60 4.54
C LEU A 105 -6.88 2.28 4.47
N ALA A 106 -6.91 3.61 4.45
CA ALA A 106 -5.72 4.45 4.36
C ALA A 106 -5.40 5.08 5.72
N VAL A 107 -4.27 4.71 6.29
CA VAL A 107 -3.72 5.31 7.50
C VAL A 107 -2.78 6.43 7.11
N THR A 108 -3.02 7.62 7.65
CA THR A 108 -2.18 8.81 7.46
C THR A 108 -1.61 9.22 8.80
N CYS A 109 -0.29 9.42 8.88
CA CYS A 109 0.32 9.94 10.11
C CYS A 109 0.18 11.46 10.17
N LYS A 110 -0.32 11.99 11.29
CA LYS A 110 -0.50 13.43 11.51
C LYS A 110 0.83 14.18 11.48
N SER A 111 1.87 13.59 12.06
CA SER A 111 3.22 14.15 12.18
C SER A 111 4.19 13.47 11.22
N ASP A 112 3.73 13.12 10.03
CA ASP A 112 4.59 12.56 8.97
C ASP A 112 5.54 13.64 8.41
N HIS A 113 6.83 13.33 8.36
CA HIS A 113 7.85 14.23 7.83
C HIS A 113 8.01 14.12 6.30
N LEU A 114 7.45 13.07 5.69
CA LEU A 114 7.51 12.79 4.25
C LEU A 114 6.32 13.37 3.50
N THR A 115 5.19 13.55 4.17
CA THR A 115 3.98 14.08 3.54
C THR A 115 3.07 14.79 4.53
N THR A 116 2.21 15.68 4.03
CA THR A 116 1.21 16.33 4.86
C THR A 116 -0.12 15.57 4.80
N VAL A 117 -0.94 15.66 5.85
CA VAL A 117 -2.31 15.11 5.86
C VAL A 117 -3.09 15.59 4.63
N ARG A 118 -3.00 16.89 4.30
CA ARG A 118 -3.65 17.46 3.10
C ARG A 118 -3.22 16.78 1.80
N ASN A 119 -1.94 16.42 1.66
CA ASN A 119 -1.45 15.75 0.46
C ASN A 119 -1.92 14.28 0.42
N ALA A 120 -1.91 13.59 1.57
CA ALA A 120 -2.47 12.24 1.69
C ALA A 120 -3.98 12.22 1.36
N ASP A 121 -4.74 13.20 1.84
CA ASP A 121 -6.18 13.31 1.54
C ASP A 121 -6.46 13.48 0.04
N ARG A 122 -5.60 14.22 -0.67
CA ARG A 122 -5.70 14.37 -2.14
C ARG A 122 -5.46 13.04 -2.86
N VAL A 123 -4.48 12.26 -2.40
CA VAL A 123 -4.22 10.92 -2.93
C VAL A 123 -5.41 10.00 -2.64
N ASN A 124 -5.93 10.01 -1.40
CA ASN A 124 -7.10 9.21 -1.03
C ASN A 124 -8.34 9.59 -1.85
N ALA A 125 -8.53 10.88 -2.15
CA ALA A 125 -9.59 11.34 -3.05
C ALA A 125 -9.40 10.83 -4.49
N MET A 126 -8.17 10.77 -5.00
CA MET A 126 -7.90 10.15 -6.29
C MET A 126 -8.29 8.66 -6.29
N ILE A 127 -7.93 7.91 -5.24
CA ILE A 127 -8.29 6.49 -5.11
C ILE A 127 -9.82 6.32 -5.13
N ARG A 128 -10.56 7.18 -4.42
CA ARG A 128 -12.03 7.17 -4.43
C ARG A 128 -12.61 7.38 -5.83
N ASN A 129 -11.96 8.17 -6.69
CA ASN A 129 -12.46 8.47 -8.04
C ASN A 129 -12.51 7.26 -8.97
N CYS A 130 -11.83 6.15 -8.64
CA CYS A 130 -11.95 4.92 -9.40
C CYS A 130 -13.17 4.07 -9.00
N GLY A 131 -13.87 4.44 -7.91
CA GLY A 131 -15.03 3.72 -7.38
C GLY A 131 -14.77 2.98 -6.07
N SER A 132 -13.54 2.98 -5.57
CA SER A 132 -13.17 2.34 -4.29
C SER A 132 -13.87 3.00 -3.10
N GLU A 133 -14.39 2.19 -2.18
CA GLU A 133 -14.69 2.63 -0.82
C GLU A 133 -13.37 2.88 -0.09
N VAL A 134 -13.12 4.11 0.38
CA VAL A 134 -11.89 4.47 1.08
C VAL A 134 -12.20 5.00 2.48
N GLU A 135 -11.95 4.17 3.49
CA GLU A 135 -11.84 4.58 4.88
C GLU A 135 -10.51 5.30 5.10
N SER A 136 -10.51 6.40 5.85
CA SER A 136 -9.29 7.16 6.16
C SER A 136 -9.16 7.36 7.66
N TRP A 137 -8.00 7.02 8.20
CA TRP A 137 -7.66 7.24 9.60
C TRP A 137 -6.42 8.13 9.70
N VAL A 138 -6.55 9.29 10.35
CA VAL A 138 -5.41 10.14 10.69
C VAL A 138 -4.88 9.74 12.06
N ALA A 139 -3.82 8.95 12.07
CA ALA A 139 -3.13 8.51 13.29
C ALA A 139 -2.29 9.65 13.87
N VAL A 140 -2.36 9.88 15.18
CA VAL A 140 -1.62 10.96 15.87
C VAL A 140 -0.17 10.53 16.18
N GLY A 141 0.52 10.00 15.17
CA GLY A 141 1.90 9.51 15.25
C GLY A 141 2.80 10.10 14.17
N THR A 142 4.08 9.74 14.21
CA THR A 142 5.06 10.02 13.14
C THR A 142 4.97 8.96 12.05
N HIS A 143 5.68 9.16 10.94
CA HIS A 143 5.95 8.06 10.01
C HIS A 143 6.59 6.87 10.76
N ALA A 144 6.21 5.64 10.40
CA ALA A 144 6.71 4.42 11.03
C ALA A 144 6.57 4.37 12.56
N PHE A 145 5.43 4.82 13.10
CA PHE A 145 5.20 4.78 14.55
C PHE A 145 5.12 3.35 15.12
N ASP A 146 4.85 2.35 14.29
CA ASP A 146 4.71 0.94 14.64
C ASP A 146 6.02 0.16 14.65
N GLU A 147 7.09 0.75 14.12
CA GLU A 147 8.41 0.13 14.18
C GLU A 147 9.02 0.29 15.58
N PRO A 148 9.53 -0.77 16.24
CA PRO A 148 10.13 -0.71 17.57
C PRO A 148 11.55 -0.11 17.53
N THR A 149 11.74 0.91 16.70
CA THR A 149 13.01 1.63 16.52
C THR A 149 12.74 3.13 16.45
N ASN A 150 13.71 3.92 16.90
CA ASN A 150 13.66 5.37 16.77
C ASN A 150 14.76 5.80 15.81
N ASN A 151 14.38 6.26 14.62
CA ASN A 151 15.34 6.72 13.62
C ASN A 151 14.94 8.09 13.06
N GLY A 152 15.84 9.07 13.22
CA GLY A 152 15.62 10.45 12.76
C GLY A 152 14.35 11.05 13.37
N PRO A 153 13.36 11.50 12.56
CA PRO A 153 12.09 12.05 13.05
C PRO A 153 11.03 10.98 13.41
N MET A 154 11.30 9.69 13.17
CA MET A 154 10.36 8.60 13.44
C MET A 154 10.44 8.18 14.91
N ARG A 155 9.28 8.04 15.56
CA ARG A 155 9.14 7.71 16.97
C ARG A 155 8.18 6.55 17.13
N HIS A 156 8.64 5.48 17.76
CA HIS A 156 7.78 4.36 18.11
C HIS A 156 6.71 4.81 19.10
N ASP A 157 5.46 4.42 18.84
CA ASP A 157 4.32 4.60 19.74
C ASP A 157 3.61 3.24 19.93
N PRO A 158 3.84 2.54 21.05
CA PRO A 158 3.29 1.21 21.27
C PRO A 158 1.76 1.21 21.39
N GLN A 159 1.14 2.29 21.88
CA GLN A 159 -0.32 2.35 21.99
C GLN A 159 -0.95 2.53 20.62
N LEU A 160 -0.38 3.41 19.80
CA LEU A 160 -0.83 3.62 18.43
C LEU A 160 -0.58 2.39 17.55
N THR A 161 0.50 1.65 17.81
CA THR A 161 0.78 0.34 17.20
C THR A 161 -0.34 -0.66 17.48
N LEU A 162 -0.75 -0.79 18.74
CA LEU A 162 -1.84 -1.69 19.12
C LEU A 162 -3.17 -1.27 18.48
N GLU A 163 -3.45 0.04 18.40
CA GLU A 163 -4.63 0.55 17.72
C GLU A 163 -4.61 0.25 16.21
N ALA A 164 -3.45 0.41 15.55
CA ALA A 164 -3.26 0.04 14.16
C ALA A 164 -3.52 -1.46 13.92
N LEU A 165 -2.96 -2.33 14.76
CA LEU A 165 -3.18 -3.77 14.69
C LEU A 165 -4.66 -4.14 14.89
N ARG A 166 -5.33 -3.50 15.85
CA ARG A 166 -6.75 -3.70 16.11
C ARG A 166 -7.61 -3.29 14.92
N ARG A 167 -7.32 -2.14 14.31
CA ARG A 167 -8.01 -1.65 13.10
C ARG A 167 -7.76 -2.54 11.91
N PHE A 168 -6.52 -2.96 11.68
CA PHE A 168 -6.19 -3.86 10.59
C PHE A 168 -6.90 -5.22 10.75
N GLY A 169 -6.89 -5.80 11.96
CA GLY A 169 -7.62 -7.03 12.25
C GLY A 169 -9.14 -6.90 12.08
N ALA A 170 -9.73 -5.75 12.43
CA ALA A 170 -11.15 -5.48 12.18
C ALA A 170 -11.44 -5.35 10.68
N PHE A 171 -10.58 -4.66 9.94
CA PHE A 171 -10.66 -4.51 8.50
C PHE A 171 -10.61 -5.86 7.78
N LEU A 172 -9.70 -6.75 8.17
CA LEU A 172 -9.61 -8.10 7.62
C LEU A 172 -10.90 -8.90 7.83
N LYS A 173 -11.50 -8.81 9.01
CA LYS A 173 -12.77 -9.51 9.32
C LYS A 173 -13.95 -8.97 8.52
N ASP A 174 -13.97 -7.67 8.23
CA ASP A 174 -15.02 -7.03 7.43
C ASP A 174 -14.97 -7.48 5.96
N VAL A 175 -13.77 -7.54 5.38
CA VAL A 175 -13.58 -7.82 3.94
C VAL A 175 -13.47 -9.30 3.59
N ALA A 176 -13.16 -10.15 4.58
CA ALA A 176 -13.09 -11.59 4.43
C ALA A 176 -13.85 -12.26 5.60
N PRO A 177 -15.20 -12.15 5.64
CA PRO A 177 -15.99 -12.81 6.68
C PRO A 177 -15.79 -14.32 6.58
N HIS A 178 -15.37 -14.94 7.68
CA HIS A 178 -15.38 -16.40 7.80
C HIS A 178 -16.83 -16.87 7.71
N ASN A 179 -17.17 -17.61 6.66
CA ASN A 179 -18.39 -18.43 6.64
C ASN A 179 -18.23 -19.62 7.60
#